data_AF-A0A1B7ZD14-F1
#
_entry.id   AF-A0A1B7ZD14-F1
#
_cell.length_a   1.000
_cell.length_b   1.000
_cell.length_c   1.000
_cell.angle_alpha   90.00
_cell.angle_beta   90.00
_cell.angle_gamma   90.00
#
_symmetry.space_group_name_H-M   'P 1'
#
loop_
_entity.id
_entity.type
_entity.pdbx_description
1 polymer ?
#
loop_
_entity_poly.entity_id
_entity_poly.type
_entity_poly.pdbx_seq_one_letter_code
_entity_poly.pdbx_strand_id
1 'polypeptide(L)'
;MDKAISEIIERLKKYPNADYKLDENSVIVKKNNDNGFSVSLTSNGNRNYTVAFDIWHEEFDNEIDALNCFAFGLSKDCRLKTVKKSGRPIKWTVQSNENGNWIDGSTTGLINLAFWKKSEVVYLHNDLIK
;
A
#
# COMPACT_ATOMS: atom_id res chain seq x y z
N MET A 1 -0.10 22.60 -2.61
CA MET A 1 -0.58 21.20 -2.50
C MET A 1 -0.55 20.60 -3.89
N ASP A 2 0.00 19.40 -4.01
CA ASP A 2 0.10 18.70 -5.29
C ASP A 2 -1.30 18.33 -5.85
N LYS A 3 -1.42 18.25 -7.18
CA LYS A 3 -2.67 17.91 -7.87
C LYS A 3 -3.13 16.49 -7.55
N ALA A 4 -2.21 15.51 -7.48
CA ALA A 4 -2.53 14.12 -7.13
C ALA A 4 -3.11 14.02 -5.71
N ILE A 5 -2.50 14.74 -4.76
CA ILE A 5 -2.95 14.76 -3.36
C ILE A 5 -4.35 15.39 -3.26
N SER A 6 -4.57 16.50 -3.97
CA SER A 6 -5.87 17.17 -4.01
C SER A 6 -6.96 16.23 -4.57
N GLU A 7 -6.65 15.48 -5.62
CA GLU A 7 -7.54 14.49 -6.22
C GLU A 7 -7.84 13.33 -5.26
N ILE A 8 -6.84 12.81 -4.52
CA ILE A 8 -7.06 11.79 -3.49
C ILE A 8 -8.04 12.29 -2.43
N ILE A 9 -7.82 13.49 -1.89
CA ILE A 9 -8.70 14.06 -0.84
C ILE A 9 -10.13 14.19 -1.36
N GLU A 10 -10.31 14.65 -2.60
CA GLU A 10 -11.64 14.77 -3.20
C GLU A 10 -12.33 13.41 -3.33
N ARG A 11 -11.59 12.37 -3.77
CA ARG A 11 -12.13 11.00 -3.86
C ARG A 11 -12.44 10.40 -2.50
N LEU A 12 -11.62 10.68 -1.48
CA LEU A 12 -11.82 10.18 -0.12
C LEU A 12 -13.10 10.71 0.53
N LYS A 13 -13.65 11.85 0.08
CA LYS A 13 -14.97 12.34 0.55
C LYS A 13 -16.10 11.33 0.33
N LYS A 14 -15.97 10.41 -0.62
CA LYS A 14 -16.93 9.32 -0.86
C LYS A 14 -16.88 8.22 0.21
N TYR A 15 -15.83 8.22 1.04
CA TYR A 15 -15.56 7.21 2.06
C TYR A 15 -15.40 7.88 3.44
N PRO A 16 -16.52 8.28 4.09
CA PRO A 16 -16.48 9.07 5.32
C PRO A 16 -15.82 8.37 6.51
N ASN A 17 -15.64 7.05 6.44
CA ASN A 17 -14.96 6.25 7.47
C ASN A 17 -13.44 6.17 7.25
N ALA A 18 -12.91 6.73 6.17
CA ALA A 18 -11.48 6.76 5.92
C ALA A 18 -10.78 7.75 6.86
N ASP A 19 -9.93 7.24 7.75
CA ASP A 19 -9.03 8.06 8.54
C ASP A 19 -7.75 8.31 7.74
N TYR A 20 -7.44 9.57 7.47
CA TYR A 20 -6.22 9.95 6.76
C TYR A 20 -5.49 11.10 7.45
N LYS A 21 -4.18 11.13 7.26
CA LYS A 21 -3.29 12.22 7.63
C LYS A 21 -2.80 12.92 6.37
N LEU A 22 -2.63 14.22 6.47
CA LEU A 22 -2.14 15.07 5.41
C LEU A 22 -0.93 15.84 5.93
N ASP A 23 0.15 15.79 5.17
CA ASP A 23 1.34 16.63 5.36
C ASP A 23 1.53 17.51 4.12
N GLU A 24 2.60 18.30 4.08
CA GLU A 24 2.84 19.29 3.00
C GLU A 24 2.82 18.66 1.59
N ASN A 25 3.45 17.48 1.46
CA ASN A 25 3.66 16.79 0.18
C ASN A 25 3.21 15.32 0.22
N SER A 26 2.44 14.91 1.23
CA SER A 26 1.99 13.52 1.33
C SER A 26 0.60 13.38 1.94
N VAL A 27 -0.09 12.33 1.53
CA VAL A 27 -1.34 11.87 2.13
C VAL A 27 -1.17 10.40 2.55
N ILE A 28 -1.62 10.07 3.75
CA ILE A 28 -1.56 8.72 4.31
C ILE A 28 -2.96 8.32 4.76
N VAL A 29 -3.55 7.33 4.11
CA VAL A 29 -4.78 6.68 4.57
C VAL A 29 -4.38 5.56 5.52
N LYS A 30 -4.87 5.62 6.75
CA LYS A 30 -4.57 4.62 7.78
C LYS A 30 -5.35 3.35 7.50
N LYS A 31 -4.82 2.23 8.00
CA LYS A 31 -5.56 0.97 8.03
C LYS A 31 -6.86 1.12 8.83
N ASN A 32 -7.95 0.56 8.32
CA ASN A 32 -9.26 0.57 9.00
C ASN A 32 -9.38 -0.48 10.11
N ASN A 33 -8.54 -1.51 10.09
CA ASN A 33 -8.55 -2.60 11.06
C ASN A 33 -7.13 -3.20 11.22
N ASP A 34 -6.97 -4.12 12.17
CA ASP A 34 -5.67 -4.72 12.49
C ASP A 34 -5.09 -5.60 11.39
N ASN A 35 -5.92 -6.07 10.46
CA ASN A 35 -5.54 -6.87 9.30
C ASN A 35 -5.36 -6.03 8.03
N GLY A 36 -5.42 -4.70 8.11
CA GLY A 36 -5.11 -3.81 6.99
C GLY A 36 -3.67 -3.30 7.00
N PHE A 37 -3.36 -2.47 6.02
CA PHE A 37 -2.09 -1.75 5.89
C PHE A 37 -2.34 -0.30 5.50
N SER A 38 -1.41 0.59 5.87
CA SER A 38 -1.54 2.00 5.50
C SER A 38 -1.14 2.19 4.04
N VAL A 39 -1.84 3.09 3.36
CA VAL A 39 -1.54 3.47 1.97
C VAL A 39 -1.19 4.93 1.93
N SER A 40 -0.06 5.26 1.33
CA SER A 40 0.41 6.65 1.21
C SER A 40 0.79 7.01 -0.20
N LEU A 41 0.64 8.29 -0.53
CA LEU A 41 1.22 8.91 -1.72
C LEU A 41 2.03 10.12 -1.26
N THR A 42 3.28 10.19 -1.71
CA THR A 42 4.17 11.34 -1.52
C THR A 42 4.50 11.93 -2.88
N SER A 43 4.34 13.24 -3.06
CA SER A 43 4.82 13.98 -4.23
C SER A 43 6.26 14.44 -3.98
N ASN A 44 7.19 13.97 -4.80
CA ASN A 44 8.61 14.30 -4.70
C ASN A 44 8.98 15.52 -5.60
N GLY A 45 7.99 16.18 -6.18
CA GLY A 45 8.18 17.23 -7.16
C GLY A 45 8.52 16.70 -8.56
N ASN A 46 8.51 17.60 -9.56
CA ASN A 46 8.78 17.27 -10.96
C ASN A 46 7.93 16.10 -11.51
N ARG A 47 6.68 15.97 -11.05
CA ARG A 47 5.75 14.86 -11.41
C ARG A 47 6.24 13.47 -11.00
N ASN A 48 7.10 13.37 -9.98
CA ASN A 48 7.50 12.11 -9.39
C ASN A 48 6.70 11.84 -8.12
N TYR A 49 6.23 10.61 -7.98
CA TYR A 49 5.39 10.17 -6.87
C TYR A 49 5.95 8.88 -6.29
N THR A 50 5.84 8.73 -4.99
CA THR A 50 6.06 7.44 -4.31
C THR A 50 4.75 7.01 -3.70
N VAL A 51 4.27 5.82 -4.10
CA VAL A 51 3.13 5.17 -3.45
C VAL A 51 3.67 4.07 -2.56
N ALA A 52 3.23 4.02 -1.31
CA ALA A 52 3.66 2.99 -0.36
C ALA A 52 2.50 2.26 0.31
N PHE A 53 2.66 0.94 0.44
CA PHE A 53 1.81 0.01 1.18
C PHE A 53 2.62 -0.49 2.39
N ASP A 54 2.46 0.18 3.53
CA ASP A 54 3.38 0.09 4.67
C ASP A 54 4.87 0.23 4.24
N ILE A 55 5.63 -0.87 4.22
CA ILE A 55 7.08 -0.88 3.92
C ILE A 55 7.34 -1.02 2.40
N TRP A 56 6.42 -1.65 1.67
CA TRP A 56 6.54 -1.74 0.21
C TRP A 56 6.26 -0.37 -0.40
N HIS A 57 7.01 0.00 -1.42
CA HIS A 57 6.79 1.23 -2.17
C HIS A 57 7.18 1.06 -3.63
N GLU A 58 6.61 1.91 -4.46
CA GLU A 58 6.92 2.02 -5.88
C GLU A 58 6.92 3.48 -6.29
N GLU A 59 7.82 3.82 -7.22
CA GLU A 59 7.96 5.16 -7.77
C GLU A 59 7.26 5.26 -9.11
N PHE A 60 6.61 6.39 -9.34
CA PHE A 60 5.87 6.69 -10.56
C PHE A 60 6.27 8.07 -11.06
N ASP A 61 6.48 8.20 -12.37
CA ASP A 61 6.71 9.47 -13.07
C ASP A 61 5.41 10.03 -13.70
N ASN A 62 4.28 9.35 -13.42
CA ASN A 62 2.97 9.66 -13.95
C ASN A 62 1.92 9.76 -12.82
N GLU A 63 1.16 10.85 -12.83
CA GLU A 63 0.08 11.12 -11.87
C GLU A 63 -1.00 10.03 -11.87
N ILE A 64 -1.43 9.59 -13.06
CA ILE A 64 -2.53 8.64 -13.23
C ILE A 64 -2.12 7.28 -12.67
N ASP A 65 -0.91 6.81 -12.96
CA ASP A 65 -0.43 5.52 -12.49
C ASP A 65 -0.23 5.52 -10.97
N ALA A 66 0.29 6.61 -10.41
CA ALA A 66 0.37 6.80 -8.96
C ALA A 66 -1.01 6.77 -8.30
N LEU A 67 -2.00 7.47 -8.87
CA LEU A 67 -3.38 7.46 -8.36
C LEU A 67 -4.03 6.08 -8.47
N ASN A 68 -3.79 5.36 -9.57
CA ASN A 68 -4.31 4.00 -9.77
C ASN A 68 -3.69 3.03 -8.77
N CYS A 69 -2.37 3.10 -8.55
CA CYS A 69 -1.69 2.28 -7.54
C CYS A 69 -2.19 2.60 -6.12
N PHE A 70 -2.34 3.88 -5.79
CA PHE A 70 -2.89 4.32 -4.50
C PHE A 70 -4.31 3.78 -4.28
N ALA A 71 -5.19 3.89 -5.29
CA ALA A 71 -6.54 3.35 -5.22
C ALA A 71 -6.55 1.82 -5.13
N PHE A 72 -5.66 1.15 -5.85
CA PHE A 72 -5.49 -0.30 -5.80
C PHE A 72 -5.13 -0.75 -4.39
N GLY A 73 -4.17 -0.10 -3.71
CA GLY A 73 -3.80 -0.42 -2.33
C GLY A 73 -4.95 -0.30 -1.32
N LEU A 74 -5.97 0.50 -1.62
CA LEU A 74 -7.16 0.69 -0.79
C LEU A 74 -8.30 -0.27 -1.14
N SER A 75 -8.19 -1.00 -2.24
CA SER A 75 -9.27 -1.87 -2.73
C SER A 75 -9.16 -3.29 -2.19
N LYS A 76 -10.30 -3.99 -2.22
CA LYS A 76 -10.39 -5.43 -1.91
C LYS A 76 -9.58 -6.32 -2.86
N ASP A 77 -9.17 -5.79 -4.01
CA ASP A 77 -8.45 -6.52 -5.05
C ASP A 77 -6.93 -6.46 -4.83
N CYS A 78 -6.47 -5.71 -3.83
CA CYS A 78 -5.09 -5.71 -3.37
C CYS A 78 -4.95 -6.35 -2.00
N ARG A 79 -3.88 -7.11 -1.80
CA ARG A 79 -3.44 -7.53 -0.48
C ARG A 79 -1.92 -7.54 -0.36
N LEU A 80 -1.42 -7.41 0.86
CA LEU A 80 0.00 -7.50 1.16
C LEU A 80 0.30 -8.85 1.83
N LYS A 81 0.96 -9.75 1.09
CA LYS A 81 1.49 -11.01 1.61
C LYS A 81 2.78 -10.73 2.36
N THR A 82 2.71 -10.80 3.69
CA THR A 82 3.82 -10.51 4.58
C THR A 82 4.40 -11.81 5.12
N VAL A 83 5.69 -12.05 4.87
CA VAL A 83 6.43 -13.13 5.53
C VAL A 83 7.05 -12.59 6.81
N LYS A 84 6.74 -13.23 7.93
CA LYS A 84 7.31 -12.95 9.24
C LYS A 84 8.30 -14.05 9.62
N LYS A 85 9.33 -13.67 10.38
CA LYS A 85 10.34 -14.56 10.92
C LYS A 85 10.64 -14.18 12.36
N SER A 86 10.44 -15.11 13.29
CA SER A 86 10.48 -14.83 14.75
C SER A 86 9.59 -13.64 15.13
N GLY A 87 8.37 -13.59 14.58
CA GLY A 87 7.41 -12.51 14.84
C GLY A 87 7.67 -11.19 14.10
N ARG A 88 8.81 -11.03 13.43
CA ARG A 88 9.17 -9.80 12.71
C ARG A 88 8.91 -9.94 11.20
N PRO A 89 8.17 -9.00 10.57
CA PRO A 89 8.06 -8.94 9.11
C PRO A 89 9.43 -8.79 8.43
N ILE A 90 9.66 -9.55 7.37
CA ILE A 90 10.93 -9.55 6.62
C ILE A 90 10.76 -9.45 5.10
N LYS A 91 9.56 -9.72 4.58
CA LYS A 91 9.27 -9.72 3.15
C LYS A 91 7.82 -9.34 2.94
N TRP A 92 7.56 -8.47 1.97
CA TRP A 92 6.24 -8.00 1.61
C TRP A 92 6.08 -8.13 0.11
N THR A 93 5.07 -8.87 -0.30
CA THR A 93 4.71 -9.09 -1.70
C THR A 93 3.33 -8.51 -1.91
N VAL A 94 3.20 -7.56 -2.83
CA VAL A 94 1.89 -7.07 -3.28
C VAL A 94 1.24 -8.17 -4.10
N GLN A 95 -0.04 -8.45 -3.85
CA GLN A 95 -0.81 -9.38 -4.66
C GLN A 95 -2.07 -8.73 -5.20
N SER A 96 -2.38 -9.04 -6.47
CA SER A 96 -3.64 -8.71 -7.14
C SER A 96 -4.61 -9.88 -7.09
N ASN A 97 -5.90 -9.59 -6.94
CA ASN A 97 -6.97 -10.57 -7.12
C ASN A 97 -7.42 -10.58 -8.58
N GLU A 98 -7.06 -11.62 -9.31
CA GLU A 98 -7.43 -11.82 -10.69
C GLU A 98 -8.43 -12.99 -10.76
N ASN A 99 -9.71 -12.64 -10.85
CA ASN A 99 -10.82 -13.60 -10.95
C ASN A 99 -10.84 -14.64 -9.81
N GLY A 100 -10.58 -14.20 -8.58
CA GLY A 100 -10.52 -15.05 -7.39
C GLY A 100 -9.13 -15.65 -7.11
N ASN A 101 -8.15 -15.44 -7.99
CA ASN A 101 -6.80 -15.93 -7.82
C ASN A 101 -5.87 -14.80 -7.38
N TRP A 102 -5.11 -15.04 -6.31
CA TRP A 102 -4.15 -14.07 -5.81
C TRP A 102 -2.80 -14.25 -6.50
N ILE A 103 -2.44 -13.31 -7.37
CA ILE A 103 -1.20 -13.34 -8.15
C ILE A 103 -0.13 -12.52 -7.43
N ASP A 104 1.08 -13.07 -7.30
CA ASP A 104 2.24 -12.35 -6.74
C ASP A 104 2.70 -11.29 -7.75
N GLY A 105 2.69 -10.02 -7.33
CA GLY A 105 3.31 -8.90 -8.04
C GLY A 105 4.72 -8.63 -7.53
N SER A 106 5.06 -7.35 -7.39
CA SER A 106 6.38 -6.94 -6.91
C SER A 106 6.57 -7.24 -5.42
N THR A 107 7.83 -7.34 -5.02
CA THR A 107 8.23 -7.80 -3.68
C THR A 107 9.38 -6.96 -3.16
N THR A 108 9.26 -6.51 -1.91
CA THR A 108 10.39 -5.95 -1.16
C THR A 108 10.71 -6.82 0.05
N GLY A 109 11.96 -6.80 0.50
CA GLY A 109 12.38 -7.62 1.63
C GLY A 109 13.67 -7.16 2.27
N LEU A 110 13.78 -7.43 3.57
CA LEU A 110 14.99 -7.21 4.34
C LEU A 110 15.89 -8.44 4.21
N ILE A 111 17.20 -8.20 4.15
CA ILE A 111 18.19 -9.28 4.20
C ILE A 111 18.11 -9.93 5.58
N ASN A 112 17.78 -11.22 5.63
CA ASN A 112 17.74 -12.00 6.87
C ASN A 112 18.45 -13.34 6.69
N LEU A 113 19.61 -13.49 7.36
CA LEU A 113 20.47 -14.67 7.26
C LEU A 113 20.02 -15.85 8.14
N ALA A 114 18.94 -15.71 8.93
CA ALA A 114 18.50 -16.76 9.85
C ALA A 114 17.72 -17.89 9.15
N PHE A 115 18.16 -18.38 7.99
CA PHE A 115 17.42 -19.28 7.09
C PHE A 115 16.75 -20.48 7.80
N TRP A 116 17.34 -21.00 8.87
CA TRP A 116 16.84 -22.13 9.68
C TRP A 116 15.61 -21.83 10.55
N LYS A 117 15.28 -20.56 10.84
CA LYS A 117 14.11 -20.24 11.65
C LYS A 117 12.82 -20.35 10.84
N LYS A 118 11.77 -20.92 11.45
CA LYS A 118 10.43 -21.04 10.86
C LYS A 118 9.90 -19.66 10.44
N SER A 119 9.33 -19.59 9.25
CA SER A 119 8.59 -18.43 8.75
C SER A 119 7.09 -18.63 8.90
N GLU A 120 6.38 -17.51 9.02
CA GLU A 120 4.92 -17.42 9.02
C GLU A 120 4.49 -16.49 7.89
N VAL A 121 3.37 -16.78 7.24
CA VAL A 121 2.79 -15.90 6.22
C VAL A 121 1.51 -15.30 6.78
N VAL A 122 1.39 -13.98 6.68
CA VAL A 122 0.20 -13.21 7.06
C VAL A 122 -0.25 -12.42 5.84
N TYR A 123 -1.56 -12.31 5.65
CA TYR A 123 -2.14 -11.53 4.56
C TYR A 123 -2.87 -10.32 5.12
N LEU A 124 -2.41 -9.12 4.72
CA LEU A 124 -3.06 -7.87 5.08
C LEU A 124 -3.96 -7.42 3.92
N HIS A 125 -5.19 -7.04 4.21
CA HIS A 125 -6.19 -6.64 3.21
C HIS A 125 -6.81 -5.31 3.59
N ASN A 126 -7.01 -4.47 2.59
CA ASN A 126 -7.87 -3.29 2.70
C ASN A 126 -9.18 -3.58 1.96
N ASP A 127 -10.25 -2.91 2.37
CA ASP A 127 -11.59 -3.09 1.79
C ASP A 127 -12.35 -1.75 1.69
N LEU A 128 -11.61 -0.63 1.75
CA LEU A 128 -12.18 0.71 1.68
C LEU A 128 -12.87 0.93 0.33
N ILE A 129 -12.21 0.50 -0.76
CA ILE A 129 -12.75 0.50 -2.11
C ILE A 129 -13.24 -0.91 -2.45
N LYS A 130 -14.52 -1.03 -2.79
CA LYS A 130 -15.18 -2.31 -3.09
C LYS A 130 -15.25 -2.60 -4.58
#